data_AF-A0A957X5W3-F1
#
_entry.id   AF-A0A957X5W3-F1
#
_cell.length_a   1.000
_cell.length_b   1.000
_cell.length_c   1.000
_cell.angle_alpha   90.00
_cell.angle_beta   90.00
_cell.angle_gamma   90.00
#
_symmetry.space_group_name_H-M   'P 1'
#
loop_
_entity.id
_entity.type
_entity.pdbx_description
1 polymer ?
#
loop_
_entity_poly.entity_id
_entity_poly.type
_entity_poly.pdbx_seq_one_letter_code
_entity_poly.pdbx_strand_id
1 'polypeptide(L)'
;MYSYNTMSSSQPAKQERKRSSLFGPLVLIGVGIMLLLGNLDVLDLNFWQLLFRFWPIFLIGAGLDILLGRRANGGFLIVLLLLLGLIFGAIWLGYVETTTPFGVVHGEVVSQPLSGAARADVKIATSVSQMRLAAGEGLNDALLGGNVALHPNEELDRQFSVEAGTAQYTLQSSTRSLILPSFGRSNEGMWDLQLNR
;
A
#
# COMPACT_ATOMS: atom_id res chain seq x y z
N MET A 1 -60.64 -61.52 36.19
CA MET A 1 -60.73 -60.23 35.47
C MET A 1 -59.35 -59.58 35.56
N TYR A 2 -58.45 -59.93 34.63
CA TYR A 2 -57.05 -59.51 34.69
C TYR A 2 -56.88 -58.15 34.01
N SER A 3 -56.38 -57.20 34.79
CA SER A 3 -56.02 -55.85 34.37
C SER A 3 -54.65 -55.89 33.68
N TYR A 4 -54.58 -55.47 32.42
CA TYR A 4 -53.29 -55.23 31.76
C TYR A 4 -53.00 -53.74 31.79
N ASN A 5 -52.15 -53.36 32.75
CA ASN A 5 -51.34 -52.15 32.67
C ASN A 5 -50.43 -52.28 31.44
N THR A 6 -50.66 -51.47 30.41
CA THR A 6 -49.68 -51.32 29.34
C THR A 6 -48.55 -50.43 29.85
N MET A 7 -47.41 -51.09 30.01
CA MET A 7 -46.15 -50.52 30.49
C MET A 7 -45.72 -49.32 29.66
N SER A 8 -45.33 -48.28 30.40
CA SER A 8 -44.55 -47.13 29.98
C SER A 8 -43.36 -47.54 29.10
N SER A 9 -43.43 -47.21 27.82
CA SER A 9 -42.28 -47.27 26.91
C SER A 9 -41.34 -46.10 27.25
N SER A 10 -40.41 -46.34 28.16
CA SER A 10 -39.25 -45.48 28.37
C SER A 10 -38.31 -45.65 27.17
N GLN A 11 -38.46 -44.78 26.17
CA GLN A 11 -37.44 -44.63 25.13
C GLN A 11 -36.14 -44.13 25.79
N PRO A 12 -34.98 -44.78 25.56
CA PRO A 12 -33.72 -44.22 25.98
C PRO A 12 -33.46 -42.96 25.15
N ALA A 13 -33.42 -41.81 25.82
CA ALA A 13 -33.00 -40.55 25.22
C ALA A 13 -31.59 -40.71 24.64
N LYS A 14 -31.52 -40.77 23.30
CA LYS A 14 -30.27 -40.81 22.55
C LYS A 14 -29.55 -39.48 22.81
N GLN A 15 -28.64 -39.48 23.79
CA GLN A 15 -27.76 -38.35 24.04
C GLN A 15 -26.81 -38.20 22.86
N GLU A 16 -27.17 -37.34 21.91
CA GLU A 16 -26.25 -36.87 20.87
C GLU A 16 -25.11 -36.14 21.57
N ARG A 17 -23.97 -36.82 21.73
CA ARG A 17 -22.73 -36.18 22.13
C ARG A 17 -22.38 -35.16 21.04
N LYS A 18 -22.62 -33.88 21.31
CA LYS A 18 -22.03 -32.76 20.55
C LYS A 18 -20.53 -32.99 20.56
N ARG A 19 -19.99 -33.54 19.47
CA ARG A 19 -18.55 -33.57 19.22
C ARG A 19 -18.11 -32.11 19.19
N SER A 20 -17.47 -31.64 20.25
CA SER A 20 -16.84 -30.33 20.27
C SER A 20 -15.78 -30.35 19.17
N SER A 21 -16.12 -29.68 18.07
CA SER A 21 -15.24 -29.58 16.91
C SER A 21 -13.98 -28.81 17.34
N LEU A 22 -12.84 -29.53 17.40
CA LEU A 22 -11.51 -28.96 17.65
C LEU A 22 -11.05 -28.02 16.53
N PHE A 23 -11.84 -27.90 15.46
CA PHE A 23 -11.60 -27.02 14.33
C PHE A 23 -11.60 -25.55 14.73
N GLY A 24 -12.50 -25.13 15.63
CA GLY A 24 -12.58 -23.75 16.11
C GLY A 24 -11.30 -23.30 16.84
N PRO A 25 -10.85 -24.04 17.87
CA PRO A 25 -9.59 -23.77 18.56
C PRO A 25 -8.38 -23.80 17.61
N LEU A 26 -8.35 -24.73 16.64
CA LEU A 26 -7.23 -24.85 15.71
C LEU A 26 -7.13 -23.66 14.75
N VAL A 27 -8.27 -23.17 14.24
CA VAL A 27 -8.31 -21.94 13.43
C VAL A 27 -7.88 -20.73 14.25
N LEU A 28 -8.30 -20.64 15.52
CA LEU A 28 -7.92 -19.54 16.41
C LEU A 28 -6.40 -19.51 16.65
N ILE A 29 -5.78 -20.68 16.81
CA ILE A 29 -4.32 -20.81 16.94
C ILE A 29 -3.63 -20.38 15.65
N GLY A 30 -4.13 -20.83 14.48
CA GLY A 30 -3.58 -20.42 13.18
C GLY A 30 -3.63 -18.91 12.97
N VAL A 31 -4.75 -18.27 13.31
CA VAL A 31 -4.93 -16.82 13.24
C VAL A 31 -3.99 -16.11 14.23
N GLY A 32 -3.83 -16.62 15.45
CA GLY A 32 -2.91 -16.07 16.45
C GLY A 32 -1.45 -16.14 16.01
N ILE A 33 -1.03 -17.26 15.42
CA ILE A 33 0.32 -17.41 14.85
C ILE A 33 0.51 -16.43 13.69
N MET A 34 -0.47 -16.30 12.78
CA MET A 34 -0.40 -15.35 11.66
C MET A 34 -0.28 -13.90 12.13
N LEU A 35 -1.02 -13.51 13.18
CA LEU A 35 -0.93 -12.21 13.83
C LEU A 35 0.45 -11.98 14.46
N LEU A 36 1.01 -13.01 15.11
CA LEU A 36 2.32 -12.92 15.74
C LEU A 36 3.43 -12.76 14.69
N LEU A 37 3.38 -13.54 13.60
CA LEU A 37 4.31 -13.43 12.47
C LEU A 37 4.20 -12.08 11.75
N GLY A 38 2.99 -11.53 11.69
CA GLY A 38 2.74 -10.17 11.20
C GLY A 38 3.32 -9.09 12.12
N ASN A 39 3.37 -9.33 13.43
CA ASN A 39 3.93 -8.40 14.41
C ASN A 39 5.47 -8.47 14.47
N LEU A 40 6.04 -9.65 14.18
CA LEU A 40 7.48 -9.90 14.09
C LEU A 40 8.13 -9.30 12.82
N ASP A 41 7.38 -8.57 12.00
CA ASP A 41 7.80 -7.97 10.71
C ASP A 41 8.36 -9.00 9.70
N VAL A 42 8.08 -10.29 9.94
CA VAL A 42 8.43 -11.41 9.05
C VAL A 42 7.47 -11.48 7.85
N LEU A 43 6.23 -11.02 8.05
CA LEU A 43 5.27 -10.79 6.98
C LEU A 43 5.26 -9.29 6.67
N ASP A 44 5.72 -8.92 5.47
CA ASP A 44 5.67 -7.53 4.98
C ASP A 44 4.27 -6.93 5.22
N LEU A 45 4.23 -5.67 5.66
CA LEU A 45 3.00 -4.88 5.85
C LEU A 45 2.07 -4.90 4.63
N ASN A 46 2.62 -5.17 3.44
CA ASN A 46 1.91 -5.40 2.19
C ASN A 46 0.88 -6.54 2.28
N PHE A 47 1.15 -7.61 3.04
CA PHE A 47 0.22 -8.73 3.21
C PHE A 47 -1.03 -8.31 3.99
N TRP A 48 -0.86 -7.54 5.07
CA TRP A 48 -1.98 -6.99 5.83
C TRP A 48 -2.79 -6.00 5.01
N GLN A 49 -2.13 -5.10 4.27
CA GLN A 49 -2.81 -4.18 3.36
C GLN A 49 -3.56 -4.89 2.24
N LEU A 50 -3.02 -6.00 1.74
CA LEU A 50 -3.67 -6.82 0.73
C LEU A 50 -4.93 -7.47 1.31
N LEU A 51 -4.86 -8.09 2.49
CA LEU A 51 -6.04 -8.64 3.19
C LEU A 51 -7.10 -7.55 3.47
N PHE A 52 -6.69 -6.38 3.97
CA PHE A 52 -7.55 -5.20 4.14
C PHE A 52 -7.92 -4.51 2.82
N ARG A 53 -7.50 -5.00 1.65
CA ARG A 53 -8.00 -4.57 0.34
C ARG A 53 -9.07 -5.54 -0.18
N PHE A 54 -8.99 -6.81 0.20
CA PHE A 54 -9.93 -7.85 -0.21
C PHE A 54 -11.21 -7.91 0.62
N TRP A 55 -11.30 -7.20 1.76
CA TRP A 55 -12.53 -7.11 2.56
C TRP A 55 -13.82 -6.72 1.79
N PRO A 56 -13.82 -5.86 0.75
CA PRO A 56 -15.04 -5.52 0.02
C PRO A 56 -15.55 -6.74 -0.74
N ILE A 57 -14.66 -7.58 -1.26
CA ILE A 57 -15.01 -8.78 -2.02
C ILE A 57 -15.66 -9.82 -1.08
N PHE A 58 -15.13 -9.97 0.13
CA PHE A 58 -15.75 -10.84 1.15
C PHE A 58 -17.13 -10.32 1.59
N LEU A 59 -17.32 -9.01 1.75
CA LEU A 59 -18.61 -8.41 2.07
C LEU A 59 -19.63 -8.54 0.94
N ILE A 60 -19.18 -8.33 -0.30
CA ILE A 60 -20.02 -8.52 -1.50
C ILE A 60 -20.42 -10.00 -1.59
N GLY A 61 -19.48 -10.93 -1.45
CA GLY A 61 -19.76 -12.36 -1.43
C GLY A 61 -20.73 -12.77 -0.31
N ALA A 62 -20.52 -12.29 0.92
CA ALA A 62 -21.39 -12.57 2.05
C ALA A 62 -22.79 -11.96 1.89
N GLY A 63 -22.89 -10.72 1.38
CA GLY A 63 -24.17 -10.06 1.11
C GLY A 63 -24.96 -10.77 0.01
N LEU A 64 -24.27 -11.24 -1.03
CA LEU A 64 -24.88 -12.01 -2.11
C LEU A 64 -25.29 -13.42 -1.65
N ASP A 65 -24.50 -14.10 -0.80
CA ASP A 65 -24.89 -15.41 -0.25
C ASP A 65 -26.19 -15.32 0.59
N ILE A 66 -26.33 -14.23 1.37
CA ILE A 66 -27.55 -13.93 2.13
C ILE A 66 -28.73 -13.62 1.20
N LEU A 67 -28.51 -12.83 0.14
CA LEU A 67 -29.56 -12.46 -0.83
C LEU A 67 -30.01 -13.63 -1.70
N LEU A 68 -29.10 -14.55 -2.06
CA LEU A 68 -29.40 -15.68 -2.94
C LEU A 68 -29.95 -16.90 -2.21
N GLY A 69 -30.02 -16.87 -0.89
CA GLY A 69 -30.94 -17.67 -0.07
C GLY A 69 -31.11 -19.11 -0.52
N ARG A 70 -30.12 -19.97 -0.20
CA ARG A 70 -30.16 -21.46 -0.02
C ARG A 70 -30.90 -22.35 -1.04
N ARG A 71 -31.52 -21.84 -2.11
CA ARG A 71 -32.42 -22.63 -2.99
C ARG A 71 -31.94 -22.74 -4.43
N ALA A 72 -31.10 -21.83 -4.91
CA ALA A 72 -30.47 -21.99 -6.20
C ALA A 72 -29.14 -22.74 -6.01
N ASN A 73 -28.83 -23.68 -6.91
CA ASN A 73 -27.50 -24.27 -7.06
C ASN A 73 -26.51 -23.17 -7.50
N GLY A 74 -26.22 -22.23 -6.59
CA GLY A 74 -25.60 -20.92 -6.83
C GLY A 74 -24.08 -20.94 -6.96
N GLY A 75 -23.47 -22.11 -7.07
CA GLY A 75 -22.04 -22.25 -7.25
C GLY A 75 -21.52 -21.47 -8.47
N PHE A 76 -22.30 -21.42 -9.55
CA PHE A 76 -21.94 -20.63 -10.74
C PHE A 76 -21.91 -19.12 -10.47
N LEU A 77 -22.86 -18.60 -9.69
CA LEU A 77 -22.91 -17.16 -9.38
C LEU A 77 -21.78 -16.75 -8.44
N ILE A 78 -21.42 -17.61 -7.48
CA ILE A 78 -20.25 -17.41 -6.62
C ILE A 78 -18.96 -17.40 -7.46
N VAL A 79 -18.78 -18.36 -8.36
CA VAL A 79 -17.59 -18.42 -9.24
C VAL A 79 -17.54 -17.21 -10.17
N LEU A 80 -18.67 -16.78 -10.74
CA LEU A 80 -18.74 -15.61 -11.59
C LEU A 80 -18.40 -14.32 -10.83
N LEU A 81 -18.88 -14.17 -9.60
CA LEU A 81 -18.55 -13.05 -8.72
C LEU A 81 -17.08 -13.05 -8.29
N LEU A 82 -16.51 -14.22 -8.00
CA LEU A 82 -15.09 -14.36 -7.72
C LEU A 82 -14.23 -13.96 -8.93
N LEU A 83 -14.64 -14.37 -10.14
CA LEU A 83 -13.96 -13.97 -11.38
C LEU A 83 -14.11 -12.46 -11.64
N LEU A 84 -15.30 -11.88 -11.46
CA LEU A 84 -15.48 -10.43 -11.57
C LEU A 84 -14.68 -9.68 -10.51
N GLY A 85 -14.61 -10.18 -9.28
CA GLY A 85 -13.79 -9.62 -8.21
C GLY A 85 -12.29 -9.70 -8.52
N LEU A 86 -11.83 -10.79 -9.16
CA LEU A 86 -10.45 -10.95 -9.63
C LEU A 86 -10.13 -9.98 -10.76
N ILE A 87 -11.03 -9.84 -11.75
CA ILE A 87 -10.87 -8.90 -12.87
C ILE A 87 -10.92 -7.46 -12.35
N PHE A 88 -11.88 -7.11 -11.52
CA PHE A 88 -11.99 -5.79 -10.89
C PHE A 88 -10.78 -5.50 -10.00
N GLY A 89 -10.31 -6.49 -9.23
CA GLY A 89 -9.10 -6.39 -8.44
C GLY A 89 -7.86 -6.16 -9.30
N ALA A 90 -7.69 -6.90 -10.40
CA ALA A 90 -6.59 -6.73 -11.33
C ALA A 90 -6.63 -5.37 -12.05
N ILE A 91 -7.81 -4.95 -12.49
CA ILE A 91 -8.04 -3.63 -13.10
C ILE A 91 -7.75 -2.52 -12.07
N TRP A 92 -8.27 -2.64 -10.85
CA TRP A 92 -8.02 -1.69 -9.77
C TRP A 92 -6.53 -1.63 -9.41
N LEU A 93 -5.82 -2.76 -9.33
CA LEU A 93 -4.38 -2.80 -9.10
C LEU A 93 -3.60 -2.13 -10.25
N GLY A 94 -3.98 -2.39 -11.51
CA GLY A 94 -3.36 -1.75 -12.68
C GLY A 94 -3.65 -0.26 -12.83
N TYR A 95 -4.83 0.21 -12.40
CA TYR A 95 -5.13 1.65 -12.30
C TYR A 95 -4.42 2.31 -11.12
N VAL A 96 -4.23 1.57 -10.02
CA VAL A 96 -3.49 2.07 -8.86
C VAL A 96 -1.99 2.22 -9.17
N GLU A 97 -1.41 1.46 -10.10
CA GLU A 97 -0.01 1.68 -10.54
C GLU A 97 0.23 3.06 -11.19
N THR A 98 -0.82 3.76 -11.66
CA THR A 98 -0.69 5.11 -12.23
C THR A 98 -1.34 6.20 -11.40
N THR A 99 -2.23 5.86 -10.45
CA THR A 99 -2.91 6.83 -9.58
C THR A 99 -3.07 6.29 -8.16
N THR A 100 -1.98 6.01 -7.45
CA THR A 100 -2.05 5.92 -5.98
C THR A 100 -2.21 7.33 -5.41
N PRO A 101 -3.26 7.60 -4.59
CA PRO A 101 -3.34 8.80 -3.75
C PRO A 101 -2.28 8.82 -2.63
N PHE A 102 -1.50 7.75 -2.51
CA PHE A 102 -0.43 7.57 -1.54
C PHE A 102 0.87 7.44 -2.32
N GLY A 103 1.59 8.57 -2.40
CA GLY A 103 2.65 8.84 -3.37
C GLY A 103 3.62 7.69 -3.61
N VAL A 104 3.68 7.26 -4.87
CA VAL A 104 4.90 6.72 -5.45
C VAL A 104 5.95 7.82 -5.28
N VAL A 105 7.11 7.47 -4.70
CA VAL A 105 8.27 8.36 -4.67
C VAL A 105 8.64 8.65 -6.11
N HIS A 106 8.24 9.83 -6.59
CA HIS A 106 8.68 10.34 -7.88
C HIS A 106 10.14 10.73 -7.70
N GLY A 107 11.04 9.89 -8.20
CA GLY A 107 12.40 10.32 -8.50
C GLY A 107 12.31 11.30 -9.66
N GLU A 108 12.42 12.60 -9.36
CA GLU A 108 12.44 13.62 -10.39
C GLU A 108 13.90 13.81 -10.84
N VAL A 109 14.13 13.60 -12.14
CA VAL A 109 15.43 13.90 -12.74
C VAL A 109 15.52 15.40 -12.94
N VAL A 110 16.41 16.05 -12.18
CA VAL A 110 16.68 17.48 -12.28
C VAL A 110 17.89 17.67 -13.18
N SER A 111 17.72 18.44 -14.26
CA SER A 111 18.79 18.82 -15.17
C SER A 111 18.66 20.30 -15.51
N GLN A 112 19.52 21.14 -14.94
CA GLN A 112 19.54 22.58 -15.18
C GLN A 112 20.68 22.94 -16.13
N PRO A 113 20.45 23.54 -17.31
CA PRO A 113 21.51 24.01 -18.19
C PRO A 113 22.27 25.23 -17.61
N LEU A 114 23.54 25.38 -18.00
CA LEU A 114 24.43 26.50 -17.63
C LEU A 114 23.96 27.86 -18.17
N SER A 115 23.11 27.87 -19.19
CA SER A 115 22.53 29.08 -19.82
C SER A 115 23.54 30.20 -20.14
N GLY A 116 24.79 29.85 -20.44
CA GLY A 116 25.85 30.80 -20.78
C GLY A 116 26.48 31.55 -19.60
N ALA A 117 26.17 31.19 -18.35
CA ALA A 117 26.80 31.79 -17.17
C ALA A 117 28.19 31.20 -16.91
N ALA A 118 29.17 32.05 -16.61
CA ALA A 118 30.54 31.64 -16.30
C ALA A 118 30.75 31.28 -14.81
N ARG A 119 29.81 31.70 -13.96
CA ARG A 119 29.79 31.44 -12.53
C ARG A 119 28.36 31.14 -12.10
N ALA A 120 28.20 30.29 -11.09
CA ALA A 120 26.88 29.98 -10.56
C ALA A 120 26.89 29.96 -9.03
N ASP A 121 25.85 30.55 -8.45
CA ASP A 121 25.51 30.41 -7.04
C ASP A 121 24.30 29.48 -6.92
N VAL A 122 24.52 28.36 -6.26
CA VAL A 122 23.53 27.28 -6.11
C VAL A 122 23.11 27.18 -4.66
N LYS A 123 21.83 27.44 -4.39
CA LYS A 123 21.23 27.32 -3.05
C LYS A 123 20.31 26.11 -3.00
N ILE A 124 20.67 25.13 -2.18
CA ILE A 124 19.91 23.90 -2.00
C ILE A 124 19.35 23.87 -0.58
N ALA A 125 18.03 23.77 -0.45
CA ALA A 125 17.33 23.70 0.83
C ALA A 125 16.43 22.46 0.87
N THR A 126 16.82 21.46 1.65
CA THR A 126 15.99 20.27 1.91
C THR A 126 15.38 20.33 3.31
N SER A 127 14.14 19.87 3.47
CA SER A 127 13.45 19.85 4.77
C SER A 127 13.71 18.55 5.55
N VAL A 128 13.59 17.39 4.90
CA VAL A 128 13.61 16.08 5.58
C VAL A 128 14.37 14.98 4.82
N SER A 129 14.95 15.30 3.65
CA SER A 129 15.63 14.32 2.79
C SER A 129 17.14 14.28 3.06
N GLN A 130 17.76 13.11 2.88
CA GLN A 130 19.22 12.97 2.92
C GLN A 130 19.83 13.52 1.63
N MET A 131 20.86 14.36 1.74
CA MET A 131 21.54 14.96 0.59
C MET A 131 22.91 14.33 0.35
N ARG A 132 23.12 13.82 -0.86
CA ARG A 132 24.43 13.45 -1.41
C ARG A 132 24.75 14.43 -2.53
N LEU A 133 25.90 15.09 -2.38
CA LEU A 133 26.42 16.04 -3.35
C LEU A 133 27.76 15.53 -3.87
N ALA A 134 27.87 15.41 -5.19
CA ALA A 134 29.09 15.00 -5.87
C ALA A 134 29.48 16.03 -6.93
N ALA A 135 30.77 16.06 -7.28
CA ALA A 135 31.20 16.71 -8.51
C ALA A 135 30.89 15.75 -9.68
N GLY A 136 30.14 16.23 -10.67
CA GLY A 136 29.77 15.45 -11.85
C GLY A 136 30.85 15.55 -12.91
N GLU A 137 31.44 14.41 -13.27
CA GLU A 137 32.26 14.33 -14.48
C GLU A 137 31.34 14.17 -15.69
N GLY A 138 31.36 15.14 -16.61
CA GLY A 138 30.61 15.06 -17.88
C GLY A 138 29.27 15.80 -17.94
N LEU A 139 28.99 16.74 -17.04
CA LEU A 139 27.83 17.65 -17.10
C LEU A 139 28.01 18.76 -18.15
N ASN A 140 28.56 18.44 -19.33
CA ASN A 140 29.08 19.39 -20.35
C ASN A 140 28.36 20.74 -20.43
N ASP A 141 27.03 20.72 -20.56
CA ASP A 141 26.18 21.91 -20.68
C ASP A 141 25.20 22.11 -19.50
N ALA A 142 25.25 21.25 -18.50
CA ALA A 142 24.40 21.29 -17.31
C ALA A 142 25.17 21.89 -16.12
N LEU A 143 24.52 22.77 -15.37
CA LEU A 143 25.00 23.31 -14.10
C LEU A 143 24.83 22.29 -12.97
N LEU A 144 23.67 21.63 -12.95
CA LEU A 144 23.27 20.67 -11.94
C LEU A 144 22.51 19.52 -12.61
N GLY A 145 22.89 18.29 -12.30
CA GLY A 145 22.23 17.08 -12.78
C GLY A 145 22.08 16.06 -11.66
N GLY A 146 20.94 15.39 -11.56
CA GLY A 146 20.77 14.38 -10.52
C GLY A 146 19.36 13.85 -10.38
N ASN A 147 19.19 12.93 -9.44
CA ASN A 147 17.90 12.37 -9.09
C ASN A 147 17.48 12.89 -7.71
N VAL A 148 16.27 13.44 -7.65
CA VAL A 148 15.67 13.94 -6.42
C VAL A 148 14.49 13.05 -6.08
N ALA A 149 14.67 12.19 -5.06
CA ALA A 149 13.58 11.40 -4.51
C ALA A 149 12.88 12.19 -3.40
N LEU A 150 11.64 12.60 -3.67
CA LEU A 150 10.80 13.38 -2.75
C LEU A 150 9.89 12.48 -1.92
N HIS A 151 9.59 12.91 -0.70
CA HIS A 151 8.53 12.28 0.09
C HIS A 151 7.14 12.53 -0.54
N PRO A 152 6.15 11.66 -0.29
CA PRO A 152 4.78 11.82 -0.83
C PRO A 152 4.10 13.15 -0.52
N ASN A 153 4.54 13.84 0.55
CA ASN A 153 3.99 15.11 1.02
C ASN A 153 4.94 16.29 0.76
N GLU A 154 5.94 16.12 -0.10
CA GLU A 154 6.97 17.12 -0.41
C GLU A 154 6.75 17.68 -1.82
N GLU A 155 6.91 18.98 -1.96
CA GLU A 155 6.83 19.69 -3.24
C GLU A 155 8.17 20.39 -3.51
N LEU A 156 8.65 20.29 -4.75
CA LEU A 156 9.93 20.83 -5.17
C LEU A 156 9.73 22.16 -5.90
N ASP A 157 10.18 23.25 -5.27
CA ASP A 157 10.25 24.58 -5.87
C ASP A 157 11.64 24.79 -6.51
N ARG A 158 11.63 25.36 -7.73
CA ARG A 158 12.81 25.57 -8.57
C ARG A 158 12.78 26.98 -9.13
N GLN A 159 13.81 27.75 -8.82
CA GLN A 159 13.96 29.11 -9.32
C GLN A 159 15.32 29.25 -9.99
N PHE A 160 15.32 29.72 -11.23
CA PHE A 160 16.51 29.97 -12.01
C PHE A 160 16.48 31.40 -12.55
N SER A 161 17.54 32.15 -12.29
CA SER A 161 17.75 33.49 -12.83
C SER A 161 19.20 33.66 -13.25
N VAL A 162 19.47 34.51 -14.23
CA VAL A 162 20.84 34.88 -14.62
C VAL A 162 20.96 36.38 -14.48
N GLU A 163 21.84 36.82 -13.57
CA GLU A 163 22.10 38.23 -13.31
C GLU A 163 23.58 38.53 -13.53
N ALA A 164 23.87 39.53 -14.37
CA ALA A 164 25.24 40.00 -14.64
C ALA A 164 26.26 38.88 -14.99
N GLY A 165 25.81 37.82 -15.69
CA GLY A 165 26.66 36.69 -16.09
C GLY A 165 26.89 35.63 -15.00
N THR A 166 26.22 35.76 -13.85
CA THR A 166 26.18 34.75 -12.77
C THR A 166 24.81 34.08 -12.75
N ALA A 167 24.78 32.75 -12.85
CA ALA A 167 23.55 31.97 -12.70
C ALA A 167 23.20 31.84 -11.22
N GLN A 168 22.00 32.26 -10.84
CA GLN A 168 21.43 31.98 -9.53
C GLN A 168 20.41 30.85 -9.66
N TYR A 169 20.68 29.74 -8.97
CA TYR A 169 19.79 28.59 -8.95
C TYR A 169 19.39 28.24 -7.52
N THR A 170 18.08 28.23 -7.25
CA THR A 170 17.51 27.83 -5.97
C THR A 170 16.67 26.57 -6.16
N LEU A 171 17.03 25.53 -5.41
CA LEU A 171 16.31 24.27 -5.34
C LEU A 171 15.83 24.07 -3.90
N GLN A 172 14.53 24.11 -3.69
CA GLN A 172 13.94 24.02 -2.35
C GLN A 172 12.83 22.99 -2.29
N SER A 173 12.87 22.13 -1.28
CA SER A 173 11.71 21.33 -0.91
C SER A 173 10.86 22.03 0.14
N SER A 174 9.54 21.98 -0.01
CA SER A 174 8.61 22.35 1.04
C SER A 174 7.64 21.21 1.33
N THR A 175 7.33 21.00 2.61
CA THR A 175 6.30 20.04 3.01
C THR A 175 4.93 20.67 2.80
N ARG A 176 4.04 19.97 2.10
CA ARG A 176 2.65 20.37 1.94
C ARG A 176 1.96 20.36 3.31
N SER A 177 1.18 21.40 3.63
CA SER A 177 0.56 21.59 4.95
C SER A 177 -0.47 20.52 5.35
N LEU A 178 -0.88 19.67 4.42
CA LEU A 178 -1.79 18.55 4.66
C LEU A 178 -1.00 17.32 5.11
N ILE A 179 -0.96 17.11 6.43
CA ILE A 179 -0.38 15.90 7.04
C ILE A 179 -1.38 14.75 6.86
N LEU A 180 -1.14 13.90 5.86
CA LEU A 180 -1.87 12.64 5.71
C LEU A 180 -1.12 11.52 6.45
N PRO A 181 -1.81 10.65 7.21
CA PRO A 181 -1.15 9.52 7.87
C PRO A 181 -0.56 8.58 6.82
N SER A 182 0.76 8.44 6.80
CA SER A 182 1.45 7.59 5.83
C SER A 182 1.45 6.14 6.32
N PHE A 183 0.65 5.29 5.69
CA PHE A 183 0.64 3.85 5.92
C PHE A 183 1.34 3.14 4.75
N GLY A 184 2.67 3.03 4.84
CA GLY A 184 3.52 2.40 3.85
C GLY A 184 4.99 2.57 4.25
N ARG A 185 5.91 1.77 3.70
CA ARG A 185 7.34 2.00 3.84
C ARG A 185 7.62 3.42 3.33
N SER A 186 7.97 4.34 4.22
CA SER A 186 8.53 5.62 3.84
C SER A 186 9.87 5.32 3.18
N ASN A 187 9.92 5.34 1.85
CA ASN A 187 11.21 5.42 1.19
C ASN A 187 11.87 6.71 1.69
N GLU A 188 13.09 6.58 2.17
CA GLU A 188 13.89 7.70 2.65
C GLU A 188 14.09 8.66 1.48
N GLY A 189 13.59 9.88 1.59
CA GLY A 189 13.86 10.92 0.58
C GLY A 189 15.37 11.06 0.44
N MET A 190 15.89 10.80 -0.76
CA MET A 190 17.32 10.84 -1.05
C MET A 190 17.57 11.71 -2.28
N TRP A 191 18.41 12.72 -2.11
CA TRP A 191 18.79 13.64 -3.16
C TRP A 191 20.21 13.29 -3.59
N ASP A 192 20.36 12.76 -4.80
CA ASP A 192 21.66 12.47 -5.40
C ASP A 192 21.93 13.49 -6.51
N LEU A 193 22.72 14.50 -6.17
CA LEU A 193 22.96 15.66 -7.02
C LEU A 193 24.43 15.74 -7.41
N GLN A 194 24.65 16.07 -8.68
CA GLN A 194 25.97 16.30 -9.26
C GLN A 194 26.08 17.76 -9.73
N LEU A 195 27.16 18.41 -9.34
CA LEU A 195 27.51 19.77 -9.76
C LEU A 195 28.59 19.74 -10.83
N ASN A 196 28.43 20.58 -11.84
CA ASN A 196 29.48 20.77 -12.84
C ASN A 196 30.69 21.51 -12.24
N ARG A 197 31.88 21.14 -12.69
CA ARG A 197 33.16 21.61 -12.14
C ARG A 197 33.78 22.71 -13.00
#